data_AF-A0A2N3CI43-F1
#
_entry.id   AF-A0A2N3CI43-F1
#
_cell.length_a   1.000
_cell.length_b   1.000
_cell.length_c   1.000
_cell.angle_alpha   90.00
_cell.angle_beta   90.00
_cell.angle_gamma   90.00
#
_symmetry.space_group_name_H-M   'P 1'
#
loop_
_entity.id
_entity.type
_entity.pdbx_description
1 polymer ?
#
loop_
_entity_poly.entity_id
_entity_poly.type
_entity_poly.pdbx_seq_one_letter_code
_entity_poly.pdbx_strand_id
1 'polypeptide(L)'
;MPVIRPLMLAVFIFGAHAATADANGASDMKACKAMAATLAPKQADITEMTTTRDAAAATLETTGDAWEDAETHRLVSASHAATADTAKAAYDDARQVLARRELALQASVRQYNDDVAAFNSRCARK
;
A
#
# COMPACT_ATOMS: atom_id res chain seq x y z
N MET A 1 29.42 64.08 -39.32
CA MET A 1 29.34 64.43 -37.89
C MET A 1 29.84 63.22 -37.09
N PRO A 2 30.96 63.32 -36.36
CA PRO A 2 31.48 62.23 -35.57
C PRO A 2 30.78 62.19 -34.21
N VAL A 3 30.36 61.01 -33.75
CA VAL A 3 30.05 60.80 -32.34
C VAL A 3 30.91 59.64 -31.85
N ILE A 4 31.97 60.00 -31.15
CA ILE A 4 32.84 59.14 -30.38
C ILE A 4 32.26 59.09 -28.96
N ARG A 5 32.09 57.87 -28.40
CA ARG A 5 32.19 57.47 -26.97
C ARG A 5 31.14 56.40 -26.59
N PRO A 6 31.38 55.57 -25.57
CA PRO A 6 32.60 54.85 -25.25
C PRO A 6 32.34 53.35 -25.01
N LEU A 7 33.43 52.60 -25.11
CA LEU A 7 33.61 51.22 -24.65
C LEU A 7 33.30 51.13 -23.14
N MET A 8 32.32 50.33 -22.72
CA MET A 8 32.16 49.89 -21.34
C MET A 8 32.35 48.37 -21.31
N LEU A 9 33.53 47.95 -20.84
CA LEU A 9 33.80 46.57 -20.41
C LEU A 9 32.84 46.24 -19.26
N ALA A 10 31.86 45.36 -19.51
CA ALA A 10 31.20 44.65 -18.43
C ALA A 10 31.98 43.35 -18.18
N VAL A 11 32.90 43.41 -17.21
CA VAL A 11 33.49 42.22 -16.59
C VAL A 11 32.35 41.45 -15.93
N PHE A 12 31.87 40.39 -16.58
CA PHE A 12 31.07 39.38 -15.89
C PHE A 12 32.02 38.63 -14.95
N ILE A 13 32.07 39.10 -13.70
CA ILE A 13 32.60 38.32 -12.59
C ILE A 13 31.74 37.06 -12.54
N PHE A 14 32.33 35.94 -12.94
CA PHE A 14 31.82 34.63 -12.57
C PHE A 14 31.81 34.58 -11.04
N GLY A 15 30.66 34.93 -10.46
CA GLY A 15 30.36 34.58 -9.09
C GLY A 15 30.43 33.06 -9.03
N ALA A 16 31.54 32.55 -8.49
CA ALA A 16 31.62 31.20 -8.00
C ALA A 16 30.43 31.04 -7.05
N HIS A 17 29.37 30.40 -7.53
CA HIS A 17 28.34 29.87 -6.66
C HIS A 17 29.09 28.82 -5.85
N ALA A 18 29.48 29.20 -4.63
CA ALA A 18 29.87 28.23 -3.64
C ALA A 18 28.71 27.23 -3.58
N ALA A 19 28.94 26.05 -4.15
CA ALA A 19 28.09 24.90 -3.92
C ALA A 19 28.06 24.75 -2.40
N THR A 20 26.93 25.08 -1.79
CA THR A 20 26.66 24.76 -0.39
C THR A 20 26.56 23.25 -0.31
N ALA A 21 27.70 22.59 -0.15
CA ALA A 21 27.79 21.19 0.16
C ALA A 21 27.23 20.95 1.58
N ASP A 22 26.14 20.19 1.64
CA ASP A 22 25.85 19.16 2.64
C ASP A 22 25.71 19.51 4.14
N ALA A 23 25.08 20.63 4.51
CA ALA A 23 24.39 20.66 5.81
C ALA A 23 23.16 19.71 5.84
N ASN A 24 22.56 19.46 4.68
CA ASN A 24 21.39 18.59 4.54
C ASN A 24 21.74 17.10 4.36
N GLY A 25 22.97 16.74 3.95
CA GLY A 25 23.34 15.36 3.64
C GLY A 25 23.20 14.39 4.82
N ALA A 26 23.68 14.77 6.00
CA ALA A 26 23.60 13.91 7.20
C ALA A 26 22.16 13.78 7.74
N SER A 27 21.40 14.88 7.74
CA SER A 27 19.99 14.90 8.16
C SER A 27 19.10 14.12 7.20
N ASP A 28 19.30 14.29 5.89
CA ASP A 28 18.59 13.54 4.86
C ASP A 28 18.95 12.07 4.87
N MET A 29 20.22 11.71 5.08
CA MET A 29 20.63 10.31 5.21
C MET A 29 19.99 9.66 6.45
N LYS A 30 19.87 10.39 7.57
CA LYS A 30 19.13 9.91 8.75
C LYS A 30 17.65 9.69 8.44
N ALA A 31 17.01 10.62 7.73
CA ALA A 31 15.61 10.48 7.31
C ALA A 31 15.41 9.29 6.35
N CYS A 32 16.31 9.11 5.39
CA CYS A 32 16.27 7.99 4.45
C CYS A 32 16.46 6.63 5.13
N LYS A 33 17.38 6.53 6.11
CA LYS A 33 17.53 5.34 6.95
C LYS A 33 16.26 5.05 7.75
N ALA A 34 15.63 6.07 8.32
CA ALA A 34 14.37 5.91 9.04
C ALA A 34 13.24 5.42 8.12
N MET A 35 13.11 5.97 6.90
CA MET A 35 12.12 5.53 5.91
C MET A 35 12.36 4.07 5.51
N ALA A 36 13.59 3.72 5.13
CA ALA A 36 13.96 2.36 4.74
C ALA A 36 13.68 1.33 5.85
N ALA A 37 13.92 1.69 7.11
CA ALA A 37 13.66 0.83 8.26
C ALA A 37 12.18 0.47 8.44
N THR A 38 11.26 1.25 7.87
CA THR A 38 9.81 0.95 7.94
C THR A 38 9.30 0.06 6.82
N LEU A 39 10.03 -0.05 5.70
CA LEU A 39 9.55 -0.78 4.52
C LEU A 39 9.50 -2.29 4.76
N ALA A 40 10.58 -2.88 5.29
CA ALA A 40 10.63 -4.33 5.53
C ALA A 40 9.57 -4.82 6.54
N PRO A 41 9.33 -4.14 7.68
CA PRO A 41 8.21 -4.48 8.57
C PRO A 41 6.85 -4.40 7.87
N LYS A 42 6.57 -3.32 7.12
CA LYS A 42 5.29 -3.18 6.40
C LYS A 42 5.09 -4.28 5.34
N GLN A 43 6.15 -4.70 4.67
CA GLN A 43 6.11 -5.81 3.72
C GLN A 43 5.80 -7.15 4.42
N ALA A 44 6.34 -7.37 5.62
CA ALA A 44 6.02 -8.53 6.45
C ALA A 44 4.55 -8.51 6.89
N ASP A 45 4.05 -7.35 7.33
CA ASP A 45 2.64 -7.17 7.71
C ASP A 45 1.70 -7.46 6.52
N ILE A 46 2.01 -6.96 5.32
CA ILE A 46 1.25 -7.27 4.09
C ILE A 46 1.25 -8.78 3.79
N THR A 47 2.35 -9.46 4.07
CA THR A 47 2.48 -10.91 3.86
C THR A 47 1.57 -11.68 4.82
N GLU A 48 1.55 -11.29 6.10
CA GLU A 48 0.62 -11.85 7.09
C GLU A 48 -0.85 -11.55 6.74
N MET A 49 -1.15 -10.32 6.33
CA MET A 49 -2.49 -9.93 5.87
C MET A 49 -2.93 -10.76 4.65
N THR A 50 -2.02 -11.08 3.74
CA THR A 50 -2.30 -11.95 2.59
C THR A 50 -2.65 -13.36 3.05
N THR A 51 -1.86 -13.96 3.95
CA THR A 51 -2.13 -15.28 4.53
C THR A 51 -3.50 -15.34 5.22
N THR A 52 -3.84 -14.32 6.02
CA THR A 52 -5.14 -14.28 6.72
C THR A 52 -6.32 -14.07 5.76
N ARG A 53 -6.13 -13.30 4.67
CA ARG A 53 -7.11 -13.17 3.59
C ARG A 53 -7.32 -14.50 2.87
N ASP A 54 -6.25 -15.22 2.55
CA ASP A 54 -6.31 -16.52 1.87
C ASP A 54 -7.04 -17.56 2.73
N ALA A 55 -6.76 -17.59 4.04
CA ALA A 55 -7.50 -18.44 4.98
C ALA A 55 -9.01 -18.08 5.04
N ALA A 56 -9.35 -16.78 5.00
CA ALA A 56 -10.73 -16.33 4.94
C ALA A 56 -11.42 -16.73 3.62
N ALA A 57 -10.69 -16.71 2.50
CA ALA A 57 -11.20 -17.16 1.21
C ALA A 57 -11.52 -18.66 1.23
N ALA A 58 -10.61 -19.49 1.73
CA ALA A 58 -10.84 -20.93 1.89
C ALA A 58 -12.02 -21.24 2.83
N THR A 59 -12.21 -20.43 3.88
CA THR A 59 -13.36 -20.53 4.79
C THR A 59 -14.67 -20.18 4.07
N LEU A 60 -14.66 -19.14 3.23
CA LEU A 60 -15.82 -18.75 2.43
C LEU A 60 -16.21 -19.86 1.46
N GLU A 61 -15.25 -20.47 0.78
CA GLU A 61 -15.50 -21.60 -0.14
C GLU A 61 -16.12 -22.78 0.63
N THR A 62 -15.49 -23.19 1.74
CA THR A 62 -15.99 -24.31 2.57
C THR A 62 -17.42 -24.08 3.08
N THR A 63 -17.70 -22.86 3.55
CA THR A 63 -19.06 -22.50 4.03
C THR A 63 -20.07 -22.33 2.90
N GLY A 64 -19.61 -21.92 1.71
CA GLY A 64 -20.41 -21.87 0.50
C GLY A 64 -20.86 -23.26 0.06
N ASP A 65 -19.92 -24.20 -0.07
CA ASP A 65 -20.21 -25.59 -0.42
C ASP A 65 -21.22 -26.22 0.56
N ALA A 66 -21.04 -25.99 1.87
CA ALA A 66 -21.95 -26.50 2.89
C ALA A 66 -23.35 -25.88 2.80
N TRP A 67 -23.45 -24.59 2.45
CA TRP A 67 -24.73 -23.94 2.23
C TRP A 67 -25.41 -24.47 0.96
N GLU A 68 -24.69 -24.62 -0.15
CA GLU A 68 -25.24 -25.14 -1.41
C GLU A 68 -25.77 -26.57 -1.26
N ASP A 69 -25.04 -27.42 -0.54
CA ASP A 69 -25.49 -28.78 -0.20
C ASP A 69 -26.77 -28.76 0.64
N ALA A 70 -26.81 -27.94 1.71
CA ALA A 70 -27.99 -27.82 2.56
C ALA A 70 -29.20 -27.24 1.80
N GLU A 71 -28.97 -26.25 0.93
CA GLU A 71 -30.01 -25.61 0.13
C GLU A 71 -30.64 -26.58 -0.87
N THR A 72 -29.85 -27.52 -1.42
CA THR A 72 -30.36 -28.60 -2.29
C THR A 72 -31.44 -29.43 -1.60
N HIS A 73 -31.35 -29.60 -0.28
CA HIS A 73 -32.31 -30.38 0.52
C HIS A 73 -33.40 -29.54 1.19
N ARG A 74 -33.43 -28.21 0.99
CA ARG A 74 -34.31 -27.27 1.71
C ARG A 74 -35.78 -27.67 1.74
N LEU A 75 -36.30 -28.18 0.61
CA LEU A 75 -37.71 -28.49 0.43
C LEU A 75 -38.14 -29.86 1.01
N VAL A 76 -37.20 -30.65 1.54
CA VAL A 76 -37.50 -31.99 2.11
C VAL A 76 -38.32 -31.87 3.39
N SER A 77 -37.98 -30.94 4.28
CA SER A 77 -38.73 -30.68 5.50
C SER A 77 -38.37 -29.34 6.13
N ALA A 78 -39.18 -28.89 7.10
CA ALA A 78 -38.87 -27.69 7.88
C ALA A 78 -37.49 -27.76 8.59
N SER A 79 -37.06 -28.96 8.99
CA SER A 79 -35.73 -29.15 9.59
C SER A 79 -34.61 -28.91 8.58
N HIS A 80 -34.77 -29.35 7.33
CA HIS A 80 -33.76 -29.10 6.29
C HIS A 80 -33.70 -27.61 5.94
N ALA A 81 -34.84 -26.93 5.91
CA ALA A 81 -34.87 -25.48 5.72
C ALA A 81 -34.12 -24.73 6.84
N ALA A 82 -34.28 -25.13 8.10
CA ALA A 82 -33.55 -24.55 9.22
C ALA A 82 -32.03 -24.80 9.12
N THR A 83 -31.61 -25.99 8.65
CA THR A 83 -30.20 -26.29 8.38
C THR A 83 -29.64 -25.39 7.27
N ALA A 84 -30.37 -25.23 6.17
CA ALA A 84 -29.96 -24.35 5.06
C ALA A 84 -29.83 -22.89 5.51
N ASP A 85 -30.77 -22.38 6.31
CA ASP A 85 -30.71 -21.02 6.85
C ASP A 85 -29.51 -20.82 7.79
N THR A 86 -29.18 -21.84 8.61
CA THR A 86 -28.00 -21.83 9.49
C THR A 86 -26.70 -21.82 8.67
N ALA A 87 -26.60 -22.68 7.66
CA ALA A 87 -25.45 -22.74 6.77
C ALA A 87 -25.28 -21.43 5.98
N LYS A 88 -26.38 -20.85 5.51
CA LYS A 88 -26.39 -19.54 4.84
C LYS A 88 -25.85 -18.43 5.74
N ALA A 89 -26.25 -18.42 7.01
CA ALA A 89 -25.75 -17.43 7.96
C ALA A 89 -24.23 -17.53 8.17
N ALA A 90 -23.69 -18.76 8.24
CA ALA A 90 -22.24 -18.98 8.32
C ALA A 90 -21.51 -18.51 7.06
N TYR A 91 -22.05 -18.81 5.87
CA TYR A 91 -21.52 -18.33 4.59
C TYR A 91 -21.53 -16.79 4.49
N ASP A 92 -22.63 -16.15 4.87
CA ASP A 92 -22.74 -14.69 4.84
C ASP A 92 -21.77 -14.01 5.83
N ASP A 93 -21.51 -14.60 7.00
CA ASP A 93 -20.49 -14.11 7.94
C ASP A 93 -19.07 -14.26 7.36
N ALA A 94 -18.74 -15.43 6.81
CA ALA A 94 -17.46 -15.67 6.14
C ALA A 94 -17.24 -14.67 4.99
N ARG A 95 -18.29 -14.33 4.24
CA ARG A 95 -18.22 -13.34 3.14
C ARG A 95 -17.86 -11.96 3.67
N GLN A 96 -18.45 -11.55 4.79
CA GLN A 96 -18.12 -10.27 5.40
C GLN A 96 -16.69 -10.25 5.96
N VAL A 97 -16.24 -11.35 6.56
CA VAL A 97 -14.86 -11.49 7.04
C VAL A 97 -13.89 -11.32 5.88
N LEU A 98 -14.07 -12.05 4.77
CA LEU A 98 -13.22 -11.94 3.59
C LEU A 98 -13.18 -10.49 3.07
N ALA A 99 -14.35 -9.87 2.87
CA ALA A 99 -14.44 -8.51 2.37
C ALA A 99 -13.66 -7.50 3.25
N ARG A 100 -13.74 -7.62 4.58
CA ARG A 100 -12.97 -6.77 5.50
C ARG A 100 -11.46 -7.00 5.35
N ARG A 101 -11.01 -8.25 5.20
CA ARG A 101 -9.59 -8.57 5.03
C ARG A 101 -9.05 -8.04 3.70
N GLU A 102 -9.81 -8.17 2.62
CA GLU A 102 -9.43 -7.64 1.31
C GLU A 102 -9.31 -6.12 1.31
N LEU A 103 -10.28 -5.41 1.89
CA LEU A 103 -10.24 -3.95 2.01
C LEU A 103 -9.02 -3.48 2.81
N ALA A 104 -8.74 -4.15 3.94
CA ALA A 104 -7.56 -3.85 4.75
C ALA A 104 -6.26 -4.10 3.97
N LEU A 105 -6.14 -5.24 3.28
CA LEU A 105 -4.97 -5.57 2.48
C LEU A 105 -4.75 -4.55 1.35
N GLN A 106 -5.80 -4.18 0.63
CA GLN A 106 -5.72 -3.17 -0.43
C GLN A 106 -5.32 -1.79 0.10
N ALA A 107 -5.78 -1.41 1.30
CA ALA A 107 -5.34 -0.18 1.94
C ALA A 107 -3.85 -0.23 2.31
N SER A 108 -3.39 -1.31 2.93
CA SER A 108 -1.98 -1.49 3.32
C SER A 108 -1.03 -1.53 2.12
N VAL A 109 -1.40 -2.24 1.05
CA VAL A 109 -0.59 -2.32 -0.19
C VAL A 109 -0.50 -0.95 -0.87
N ARG A 110 -1.59 -0.17 -0.92
CA ARG A 110 -1.55 1.20 -1.44
C ARG A 110 -0.60 2.08 -0.64
N GLN A 111 -0.73 2.08 0.68
CA GLN A 111 0.15 2.86 1.55
C GLN A 111 1.62 2.45 1.39
N TYR A 112 1.90 1.15 1.31
CA TYR A 112 3.26 0.65 1.11
C TYR A 112 3.85 1.12 -0.23
N ASN A 113 3.06 1.09 -1.31
CA ASN A 113 3.51 1.60 -2.60
C ASN A 113 3.79 3.10 -2.56
N ASP A 114 2.97 3.87 -1.86
CA ASP A 114 3.19 5.31 -1.64
C ASP A 114 4.48 5.57 -0.83
N ASP A 115 4.73 4.76 0.21
CA ASP A 115 5.95 4.86 1.03
C ASP A 115 7.20 4.52 0.20
N VAL A 116 7.12 3.49 -0.64
CA VAL A 116 8.20 3.11 -1.58
C VAL A 116 8.43 4.23 -2.60
N ALA A 117 7.38 4.84 -3.15
CA ALA A 117 7.51 5.96 -4.07
C ALA A 117 8.13 7.20 -3.39
N ALA A 118 7.73 7.49 -2.16
CA ALA A 118 8.32 8.56 -1.35
C ALA A 118 9.81 8.28 -1.06
N PHE A 119 10.16 7.04 -0.71
CA PHE A 119 11.54 6.62 -0.52
C PHE A 119 12.35 6.76 -1.82
N ASN A 120 11.84 6.25 -2.94
CA ASN A 120 12.55 6.28 -4.22
C ASN A 120 12.77 7.71 -4.73
N SER A 121 11.79 8.60 -4.56
CA SER A 121 11.91 10.00 -4.97
C SER A 121 12.90 10.80 -4.11
N ARG A 122 12.98 10.51 -2.80
CA ARG A 122 13.80 11.27 -1.85
C ARG A 122 15.21 10.71 -1.65
N CYS A 123 15.36 9.39 -1.70
CA CYS A 123 16.52 8.68 -1.16
C CYS A 123 17.29 7.85 -2.19
N ALA A 124 16.65 7.31 -3.23
CA ALA A 124 17.32 6.35 -4.15
C ALA A 124 18.43 6.98 -5.03
N ARG A 125 18.56 8.31 -5.06
CA ARG A 125 19.62 9.05 -5.78
C ARG A 125 20.65 9.73 -4.86
N LYS A 126 20.56 9.51 -3.54
CA LYS A 126 21.51 10.04 -2.55
C LYS A 126 22.46 8.94 -2.10
#